data_AF-A0A3P8JTX3-F1
#
_entry.id   AF-A0A3P8JTX3-F1
#
_cell.length_a   1.000
_cell.length_b   1.000
_cell.length_c   1.000
_cell.angle_alpha   90.00
_cell.angle_beta   90.00
_cell.angle_gamma   90.00
#
_symmetry.space_group_name_H-M   'P 1'
#
loop_
_entity.id
_entity.type
_entity.pdbx_description
1 polymer ?
#
loop_
_entity_poly.entity_id
_entity_poly.type
_entity_poly.pdbx_seq_one_letter_code
_entity_poly.pdbx_strand_id
1 'polypeptide(L)' 'MNGGAVMGENPKTSAVNRYLQSWDVHNVFVIGASAFPQGLGYNPTGTVAALAYWSAKAIRERYLKKPGSTGAGIKEGK' A
#
# COMPACT_ATOMS: atom_id res chain seq x y z
N MET A 1 -13.96 -12.57 5.48
CA MET A 1 -12.59 -13.09 5.28
C MET A 1 -11.85 -12.08 4.44
N ASN A 2 -11.10 -11.17 5.06
CA ASN A 2 -10.17 -10.26 4.38
C ASN A 2 -8.86 -10.28 5.18
N GLY A 3 -7.75 -9.94 4.52
CA GLY A 3 -6.40 -10.09 5.07
C GLY A 3 -5.57 -11.07 4.24
N GLY A 4 -4.25 -10.86 4.25
CA GLY A 4 -3.25 -11.66 3.52
C GLY A 4 -2.02 -10.85 3.15
N ALA A 5 -2.21 -9.58 2.77
CA ALA A 5 -1.14 -8.62 2.48
C ALA A 5 -1.46 -7.29 3.16
N VAL A 6 -1.56 -7.32 4.49
CA VAL A 6 -2.06 -6.18 5.29
C VAL A 6 -1.19 -4.93 5.07
N MET A 7 -1.85 -3.80 4.83
CA MET A 7 -1.23 -2.48 4.71
C MET A 7 -0.89 -1.90 6.08
N GLY A 8 0.23 -1.21 6.19
CA GLY A 8 0.58 -0.47 7.40
C GLY A 8 1.75 0.48 7.24
N GLU A 9 2.19 1.04 8.37
CA GLU A 9 3.33 1.98 8.44
C GLU A 9 4.60 1.30 8.96
N ASN A 10 4.50 0.07 9.47
CA ASN A 10 5.62 -0.67 10.04
C ASN A 10 5.80 -2.02 9.30
N PRO A 11 6.97 -2.28 8.68
CA PRO A 11 7.23 -3.55 7.99
C PRO A 11 7.18 -4.78 8.92
N LYS A 12 7.34 -4.61 10.24
CA LYS A 12 7.24 -5.72 11.20
C LYS A 12 5.81 -6.20 11.42
N THR A 13 4.81 -5.39 11.08
CA THR A 13 3.39 -5.69 11.33
C THR A 13 2.53 -5.56 10.08
N SER A 14 3.13 -5.35 8.91
CA SER A 14 2.43 -5.18 7.63
C SER A 14 3.24 -5.75 6.48
N ALA A 15 2.56 -6.29 5.47
CA ALA A 15 3.19 -6.85 4.28
C ALA A 15 3.49 -5.78 3.23
N VAL A 16 2.68 -4.70 3.20
CA VAL A 16 2.85 -3.57 2.29
C VAL A 16 2.76 -2.25 3.04
N ASN A 17 3.41 -1.22 2.52
CA ASN A 17 3.35 0.12 3.10
C ASN A 17 2.03 0.83 2.79
N ARG A 18 1.84 2.04 3.33
CA ARG A 18 0.63 2.87 3.14
C ARG A 18 0.28 3.20 1.67
N TYR A 19 1.17 2.96 0.71
CA TYR A 19 0.95 3.14 -0.72
C TYR A 19 0.73 1.82 -1.45
N LEU A 20 0.55 0.73 -0.70
CA LEU A 20 0.36 -0.63 -1.19
C LEU A 20 1.58 -1.20 -1.90
N GLN A 21 2.77 -0.66 -1.64
CA GLN A 21 4.04 -1.12 -2.18
C GLN A 21 4.66 -2.15 -1.21
N SER A 22 5.31 -3.19 -1.74
CA SER A 22 6.09 -4.14 -0.94
C SER A 22 7.23 -3.43 -0.20
N TRP A 23 7.50 -3.88 1.02
CA TRP A 23 8.64 -3.43 1.82
C TRP A 23 9.98 -3.97 1.30
N ASP A 24 9.96 -5.15 0.68
CA ASP A 24 11.17 -5.88 0.23
C ASP A 24 11.46 -5.66 -1.26
N VAL A 25 10.41 -5.48 -2.07
CA VAL A 25 10.53 -5.39 -3.54
C VAL A 25 9.95 -4.08 -4.03
N HIS A 26 10.81 -3.12 -4.38
CA HIS A 26 10.39 -1.74 -4.68
C HIS A 26 9.45 -1.56 -5.87
N ASN A 27 9.41 -2.51 -6.81
CA ASN A 27 8.57 -2.45 -8.00
C ASN A 27 7.31 -3.31 -7.91
N VAL A 28 6.97 -3.86 -6.74
CA VAL A 28 5.77 -4.69 -6.52
C VAL A 28 4.74 -3.92 -5.69
N PHE A 29 3.49 -3.93 -6.17
CA PHE A 29 2.35 -3.28 -5.52
C PHE A 29 1.19 -4.27 -5.41
N VAL A 30 0.49 -4.28 -4.27
CA VAL A 30 -0.62 -5.21 -3.97
C VAL A 30 -1.88 -4.44 -3.63
N ILE A 31 -2.81 -4.38 -4.57
CA ILE A 31 -4.04 -3.59 -4.46
C ILE A 31 -5.23 -4.52 -4.36
N GLY A 32 -6.03 -4.38 -3.30
CA GLY A 32 -7.22 -5.19 -3.08
C GLY A 32 -7.64 -5.25 -1.62
N ALA A 33 -8.68 -6.05 -1.34
CA ALA A 33 -9.19 -6.23 0.02
C ALA A 33 -8.23 -6.97 0.96
N SER A 34 -7.18 -7.60 0.42
CA SER A 34 -6.09 -8.22 1.19
C SER A 34 -5.30 -7.22 2.04
N ALA A 35 -5.36 -5.93 1.69
CA ALA A 35 -4.72 -4.83 2.40
C ALA A 35 -5.41 -4.47 3.72
N PHE A 36 -6.67 -4.88 3.93
CA PHE A 36 -7.40 -4.56 5.15
C PHE A 36 -6.95 -5.46 6.31
N PRO A 37 -6.58 -4.90 7.47
CA PRO A 37 -6.19 -5.68 8.64
C PRO A 37 -7.33 -6.54 9.22
N GLN A 38 -8.58 -6.24 8.84
CA GLN A 38 -9.80 -6.84 9.34
C GLN A 38 -10.90 -6.86 8.26
N GLY A 39 -11.92 -7.69 8.47
CA GLY A 39 -13.15 -7.59 7.69
C GLY A 39 -13.91 -6.30 7.99
N LEU A 40 -14.37 -5.59 6.97
CA LEU A 40 -15.04 -4.29 7.13
C LEU A 40 -16.52 -4.40 7.53
N GLY A 41 -17.14 -5.57 7.42
CA GLY A 41 -18.57 -5.78 7.76
C GLY A 41 -19.57 -5.22 6.74
N TYR A 42 -19.11 -4.49 5.73
CA TYR A 42 -19.87 -3.99 4.57
C TYR A 42 -19.10 -4.26 3.28
N ASN A 43 -19.72 -3.94 2.13
CA ASN A 43 -19.12 -4.16 0.82
C ASN A 43 -17.86 -3.26 0.62
N PRO A 44 -16.66 -3.83 0.47
CA PRO A 44 -15.41 -3.07 0.42
C PRO A 44 -15.11 -2.42 -0.94
N THR A 45 -15.91 -2.64 -1.98
CA THR A 45 -15.56 -2.25 -3.37
C THR A 45 -15.19 -0.77 -3.50
N GLY A 46 -15.94 0.14 -2.86
CA GLY A 46 -15.64 1.57 -2.88
C GLY A 46 -14.28 1.88 -2.24
N THR A 47 -13.98 1.27 -1.09
CA THR A 47 -12.69 1.44 -0.37
C THR A 47 -11.52 0.85 -1.16
N VAL A 48 -11.73 -0.29 -1.83
CA VAL A 48 -10.71 -0.88 -2.72
C VAL A 48 -10.42 0.03 -3.90
N ALA A 49 -11.45 0.63 -4.52
CA ALA A 49 -11.27 1.60 -5.60
C ALA A 49 -10.50 2.86 -5.13
N ALA A 50 -10.81 3.36 -3.93
CA ALA A 50 -10.09 4.48 -3.33
C ALA A 50 -8.60 4.15 -3.10
N LEU A 51 -8.30 2.95 -2.59
CA LEU A 51 -6.94 2.45 -2.43
C LEU A 51 -6.20 2.30 -3.77
N ALA A 52 -6.87 1.84 -4.81
CA ALA A 52 -6.30 1.74 -6.15
C ALA A 52 -5.88 3.13 -6.67
N TYR A 53 -6.75 4.13 -6.53
CA TYR A 53 -6.43 5.51 -6.91
C TYR A 53 -5.28 6.09 -6.07
N TRP A 54 -5.28 5.82 -4.76
CA TRP A 54 -4.22 6.22 -3.85
C TRP A 54 -2.85 5.65 -4.24
N SER A 55 -2.79 4.34 -4.54
CA SER A 55 -1.56 3.68 -4.98
C SER A 55 -1.11 4.19 -6.35
N ALA A 56 -2.03 4.34 -7.31
CA ALA A 56 -1.73 4.87 -8.63
C ALA A 56 -1.14 6.30 -8.57
N LYS A 57 -1.69 7.16 -7.71
CA LYS A 57 -1.14 8.49 -7.46
C LYS A 57 0.29 8.42 -6.92
N ALA A 58 0.55 7.58 -5.92
CA ALA A 58 1.89 7.40 -5.36
C ALA A 58 2.89 6.85 -6.38
N ILE A 59 2.47 5.90 -7.22
CA ILE A 59 3.30 5.35 -8.30
C ILE A 59 3.69 6.48 -9.26
N ARG A 60 2.70 7.23 -9.77
CA ARG A 60 2.92 8.30 -10.74
C ARG A 60 3.79 9.42 -10.20
N GLU A 61 3.50 9.88 -8.98
CA GLU A 61 4.06 11.13 -8.48
C GLU A 61 5.32 10.95 -7.65
N ARG A 62 5.55 9.75 -7.09
CA ARG A 62 6.71 9.44 -6.24
C ARG A 62 7.60 8.37 -6.87
N TYR A 63 7.06 7.18 -7.12
CA TYR A 63 7.87 6.03 -7.54
C TYR A 63 8.54 6.25 -8.91
N LEU A 64 7.79 6.69 -9.92
CA LEU A 64 8.34 6.89 -11.27
C LEU A 64 9.42 7.99 -11.33
N LYS A 65 9.37 8.98 -10.42
CA LYS A 65 10.41 10.02 -10.33
C LYS A 65 11.71 9.52 -9.72
N LYS A 66 11.63 8.51 -8.83
CA LYS A 66 12.78 7.89 -8.18
C LYS A 66 12.55 6.39 -7.96
N PRO A 67 12.71 5.58 -9.02
CA PRO A 67 12.61 4.13 -8.91
C PRO A 67 13.65 3.58 -7.93
N GLY A 68 13.36 2.46 -7.26
CA GLY A 68 14.28 1.82 -6.31
C GLY A 68 14.01 2.10 -4.84
N SER A 69 13.20 3.11 -4.51
CA SER A 69 12.81 3.37 -3.11
C SER A 69 11.59 2.53 -2.74
N THR A 70 11.75 1.57 -1.83
CA THR A 70 10.62 1.14 -0.98
C THR A 70 10.36 2.29 0.00
N GLY A 71 9.10 2.68 0.21
CA GLY A 71 8.73 3.81 1.06
C GLY A 71 9.31 3.79 2.50
N ALA A 72 9.96 2.71 2.93
CA ALA A 72 10.72 2.60 4.19
C ALA A 72 11.81 3.67 4.37
N GLY A 73 12.35 4.22 3.27
CA GLY A 73 13.37 5.28 3.29
C GLY A 73 12.83 6.71 3.08
N ILE A 74 11.54 6.87 2.75
CA ILE A 74 10.95 8.20 2.54
C ILE A 74 10.40 8.67 3.89
N LYS A 75 11.27 9.27 4.71
CA LYS A 75 10.81 10.15 5.79
C LYS A 75 9.97 11.22 5.10
N GLU A 76 8.66 11.22 5.34
CA GLU A 76 7.83 12.33 4.88
C GLU A 76 8.45 13.61 5.44
N GLY A 77 8.87 14.48 4.53
CA GLY A 77 9.43 15.78 4.89
C GLY A 77 8.46 16.49 5.82
N LYS A 78 9.04 17.07 6.87
CA LYS A 78 8.38 17.94 7.83
C LYS A 78 7.54 19.02 7.14
#